data_AF-A0A966H2D6-F1
#
_entry.id   AF-A0A966H2D6-F1
#
_cell.length_a   1.000
_cell.length_b   1.000
_cell.length_c   1.000
_cell.angle_alpha   90.00
_cell.angle_beta   90.00
_cell.angle_gamma   90.00
#
_symmetry.space_group_name_H-M   'P 1'
#
loop_
_entity.id
_entity.type
_entity.pdbx_description
1 polymer ?
#
loop_
_entity_poly.entity_id
_entity_poly.type
_entity_poly.pdbx_seq_one_letter_code
_entity_poly.pdbx_strand_id
1 'polypeptide(L)'
;MRCIILCLGIMVQALSVQAQEKNTTWSEEELQELFGYCGKPALIQELKISAETADKIGQLFQWSRYQLQKIAANTNDTFATAGEVEEAFLKKCKAFSLSGDQLKALSAIRAQAGSVDACPLAALYHKPAYDTIPQPRMIQLVKTKFRKTLMDQLEVNGKQADMIIEAEVWEQKESQSIAQLAANDFNRVRKTVQLHRDKDRKYAFIGLTDVQKQRAIAFFREKL
;
A
#
# COMPACT_ATOMS: atom_id res chain seq x y z
N MET A 1 13.87 45.41 -29.67
CA MET A 1 13.76 45.98 -28.31
C MET A 1 12.41 45.61 -27.72
N ARG A 2 12.41 45.34 -26.41
CA ARG A 2 11.34 44.82 -25.53
C ARG A 2 11.10 43.30 -25.65
N CYS A 3 11.01 42.53 -24.57
CA CYS A 3 11.56 42.61 -23.21
C CYS A 3 11.32 41.22 -22.59
N ILE A 4 12.26 40.77 -21.76
CA ILE A 4 12.32 39.48 -21.07
C ILE A 4 11.36 39.44 -19.87
N ILE A 5 10.61 38.35 -19.67
CA ILE A 5 10.24 37.71 -18.37
C ILE A 5 10.01 36.22 -18.68
N LEU A 6 11.04 35.36 -18.63
CA LEU A 6 11.50 34.55 -17.50
C LEU A 6 10.44 33.70 -16.78
N CYS A 7 10.70 32.39 -16.79
CA CYS A 7 10.09 31.29 -16.04
C CYS A 7 9.66 31.66 -14.62
N LEU A 8 8.46 31.24 -14.18
CA LEU A 8 8.20 30.69 -12.84
C LEU A 8 6.71 30.36 -12.64
N GLY A 9 6.46 29.13 -12.18
CA GLY A 9 5.27 28.77 -11.40
C GLY A 9 4.11 28.16 -12.20
N ILE A 10 3.48 27.07 -11.79
CA ILE A 10 3.57 26.27 -10.57
C ILE A 10 3.17 24.85 -10.99
N MET A 11 4.10 23.90 -10.91
CA MET A 11 3.71 22.50 -10.70
C MET A 11 2.91 22.50 -9.41
N VAL A 12 1.58 22.39 -9.50
CA VAL A 12 0.78 21.92 -8.37
C VAL A 12 1.07 20.43 -8.28
N GLN A 13 2.26 20.11 -7.78
CA GLN A 13 2.46 18.84 -7.10
C GLN A 13 1.40 18.82 -6.02
N ALA A 14 0.44 17.92 -6.19
CA ALA A 14 -0.39 17.49 -5.09
C ALA A 14 0.55 17.27 -3.91
N LEU A 15 0.35 18.02 -2.85
CA LEU A 15 1.00 17.82 -1.56
C LEU A 15 0.50 16.46 -1.04
N SER A 16 1.05 15.38 -1.60
CA SER A 16 0.86 14.03 -1.13
C SER A 16 1.77 13.85 0.06
N VAL A 17 1.22 14.00 1.27
CA VAL A 17 1.58 13.16 2.43
C VAL A 17 3.09 13.04 2.71
N GLN A 18 3.91 14.08 2.49
CA GLN A 18 5.37 14.04 2.75
C GLN A 18 5.75 14.18 4.23
N ALA A 19 4.95 13.64 5.16
CA ALA A 19 5.21 13.76 6.60
C ALA A 19 5.27 12.43 7.36
N GLN A 20 5.26 11.26 6.70
CA GLN A 20 5.26 9.97 7.42
C GLN A 20 6.60 9.20 7.45
N GLU A 21 7.65 9.65 6.77
CA GLU A 21 8.88 8.85 6.69
C GLU A 21 10.09 9.62 7.24
N LYS A 22 10.44 9.39 8.51
CA LYS A 22 11.86 9.38 8.91
C LYS A 22 12.22 8.71 10.24
N ASN A 23 11.28 8.39 11.15
CA ASN A 23 11.62 7.84 12.47
C ASN A 23 10.63 6.76 12.97
N THR A 24 10.21 5.85 12.10
CA THR A 24 9.41 4.69 12.55
C THR A 24 10.31 3.47 12.70
N THR A 25 10.82 3.26 13.91
CA THR A 25 11.60 2.06 14.25
C THR A 25 10.63 0.91 14.53
N TRP A 26 10.06 0.33 13.46
CA TRP A 26 9.26 -0.89 13.57
C TRP A 26 10.09 -2.04 14.14
N SER A 27 9.48 -2.93 14.93
CA SER A 27 10.13 -4.15 15.39
C SER A 27 10.42 -5.12 14.24
N GLU A 28 11.29 -6.10 14.47
CA GLU A 28 11.60 -7.12 13.45
C GLU A 28 10.35 -7.91 13.04
N GLU A 29 9.47 -8.20 14.00
CA GLU A 29 8.20 -8.88 13.78
C GLU A 29 7.24 -8.03 12.95
N GLU A 30 7.14 -6.74 13.23
CA GLU A 30 6.30 -5.79 12.49
C GLU A 30 6.76 -5.65 11.04
N LEU A 31 8.08 -5.61 10.82
CA LEU A 31 8.65 -5.59 9.47
C LEU A 31 8.37 -6.90 8.71
N GLN A 32 8.40 -8.04 9.38
CA GLN A 32 8.02 -9.32 8.78
C GLN A 32 6.55 -9.35 8.41
N GLU A 33 5.69 -8.82 9.28
CA GLU A 33 4.26 -8.74 9.07
C GLU A 33 3.94 -7.84 7.86
N LEU A 34 4.58 -6.67 7.78
CA LEU A 34 4.48 -5.75 6.64
C LEU A 34 4.96 -6.39 5.34
N PHE A 35 6.06 -7.15 5.39
CA PHE A 35 6.50 -7.94 4.24
C PHE A 35 5.44 -8.99 3.84
N GLY A 36 4.82 -9.67 4.80
CA GLY A 36 3.74 -10.63 4.55
C GLY A 36 2.54 -10.02 3.84
N TYR A 37 2.23 -8.74 4.10
CA TYR A 37 1.10 -8.04 3.47
C TYR A 37 1.36 -7.67 2.01
N CYS A 38 2.56 -7.19 1.67
CA CYS A 38 2.82 -6.60 0.35
C CYS A 38 4.04 -7.18 -0.37
N GLY A 39 5.13 -7.47 0.35
CA GLY A 39 6.35 -8.02 -0.24
C GLY A 39 6.16 -9.47 -0.74
N LYS A 40 5.58 -10.34 0.08
CA LYS A 40 5.36 -11.75 -0.28
C LYS A 40 4.44 -11.92 -1.50
N PRO A 41 3.26 -11.27 -1.57
CA PRO A 41 2.41 -11.34 -2.76
C PRO A 41 3.10 -10.84 -4.03
N ALA A 42 3.83 -9.71 -3.95
CA ALA A 42 4.56 -9.16 -5.09
C ALA A 42 5.64 -10.14 -5.59
N LEU A 43 6.41 -10.76 -4.68
CA LEU A 43 7.39 -11.77 -5.05
C LEU A 43 6.76 -12.97 -5.78
N ILE A 44 5.65 -13.50 -5.24
CA ILE A 44 4.95 -14.64 -5.85
C ILE A 44 4.43 -14.28 -7.24
N GLN A 45 3.81 -13.10 -7.40
CA GLN A 45 3.20 -12.69 -8.66
C GLN A 45 4.24 -12.30 -9.72
N GLU A 46 5.20 -11.43 -9.36
CA GLU A 46 6.17 -10.88 -10.31
C GLU A 46 7.28 -11.88 -10.64
N LEU A 47 7.77 -12.62 -9.64
CA LEU A 47 8.84 -13.59 -9.86
C LEU A 47 8.30 -14.98 -10.19
N LYS A 48 6.99 -15.23 -10.09
CA LYS A 48 6.37 -16.54 -10.36
C LYS A 48 7.00 -17.67 -9.54
N ILE A 49 7.31 -17.39 -8.27
CA ILE A 49 7.90 -18.34 -7.33
C ILE A 49 6.88 -18.90 -6.35
N SER A 50 7.20 -20.01 -5.69
CA SER A 50 6.35 -20.56 -4.64
C SER A 50 6.28 -19.65 -3.41
N ALA A 51 5.21 -19.80 -2.62
CA ALA A 51 5.07 -19.10 -1.35
C ALA A 51 6.24 -19.42 -0.38
N GLU A 52 6.72 -20.66 -0.39
CA GLU A 52 7.87 -21.08 0.42
C GLU A 52 9.16 -20.37 0.02
N THR A 53 9.44 -20.24 -1.29
CA THR A 53 10.60 -19.49 -1.77
C THR A 53 10.46 -18.01 -1.44
N ALA A 54 9.27 -17.44 -1.54
CA ALA A 54 9.01 -16.05 -1.15
C ALA A 54 9.25 -15.83 0.36
N ASP A 55 8.88 -16.77 1.23
CA ASP A 55 9.17 -16.71 2.67
C ASP A 55 10.68 -16.74 2.95
N LYS A 56 11.42 -17.62 2.29
CA LYS A 56 12.89 -17.69 2.39
C LYS A 56 13.56 -16.39 1.92
N ILE A 57 13.07 -15.79 0.84
CA ILE A 57 13.55 -14.47 0.37
C ILE A 57 13.23 -13.38 1.40
N GLY A 58 12.04 -13.41 2.01
CA GLY A 58 11.67 -12.48 3.09
C GLY A 58 12.63 -12.55 4.28
N GLN A 59 13.00 -13.75 4.71
CA GLN A 59 14.02 -13.94 5.75
C GLN A 59 15.38 -13.35 5.36
N LEU A 60 15.76 -13.45 4.07
CA LEU A 60 16.98 -12.81 3.58
C LEU A 60 16.87 -11.28 3.55
N PHE A 61 15.69 -10.71 3.24
CA PHE A 61 15.47 -9.27 3.38
C PHE A 61 15.70 -8.82 4.82
N GLN A 62 15.13 -9.52 5.80
CA GLN A 62 15.34 -9.23 7.22
C GLN A 62 16.81 -9.33 7.62
N TRP A 63 17.46 -10.45 7.28
CA TRP A 63 18.89 -10.66 7.53
C TRP A 63 19.72 -9.49 6.99
N SER A 64 19.46 -9.07 5.74
CA SER A 64 20.20 -7.97 5.13
C SER A 64 19.99 -6.64 5.86
N ARG A 65 18.76 -6.34 6.32
CA ARG A 65 18.43 -5.13 7.08
C ARG A 65 19.17 -5.12 8.42
N TYR A 66 19.20 -6.26 9.11
CA TYR A 66 19.94 -6.41 10.36
C TYR A 66 21.45 -6.16 10.17
N GLN A 67 22.05 -6.66 9.08
CA GLN A 67 23.45 -6.38 8.77
C GLN A 67 23.68 -4.88 8.51
N LEU A 68 22.81 -4.23 7.76
CA LEU A 68 22.88 -2.79 7.48
C LEU A 68 22.73 -1.95 8.76
N GLN A 69 21.86 -2.35 9.68
CA GLN A 69 21.72 -1.71 11.00
C GLN A 69 23.00 -1.85 11.83
N LYS A 70 23.60 -3.05 11.86
CA LYS A 70 24.90 -3.25 12.52
C LYS A 70 26.01 -2.38 11.93
N ILE A 71 26.03 -2.20 10.60
CA ILE A 71 26.99 -1.31 9.92
C ILE A 71 26.75 0.13 10.36
N ALA A 72 25.51 0.60 10.32
CA ALA A 72 25.16 1.95 10.77
C ALA A 72 25.49 2.20 12.25
N ALA A 73 25.42 1.15 13.08
CA ALA A 73 25.81 1.18 14.48
C ALA A 73 27.32 0.96 14.72
N ASN A 74 28.13 0.77 13.67
CA ASN A 74 29.55 0.41 13.76
C ASN A 74 29.83 -0.85 14.62
N THR A 75 28.89 -1.80 14.62
CA THR A 75 28.98 -3.08 15.37
C THR A 75 29.03 -4.30 14.44
N ASN A 76 29.08 -4.10 13.13
CA ASN A 76 29.20 -5.20 12.18
C ASN A 76 30.65 -5.68 12.12
N ASP A 77 30.87 -6.96 12.41
CA ASP A 77 32.15 -7.66 12.40
C ASP A 77 32.39 -8.43 11.09
N THR A 78 31.37 -8.54 10.24
CA THR A 78 31.37 -9.37 9.03
C THR A 78 31.45 -8.53 7.75
N PHE A 79 30.73 -7.41 7.70
CA PHE A 79 30.61 -6.54 6.53
C PHE A 79 30.95 -5.11 6.93
N ALA A 80 31.78 -4.46 6.11
CA ALA A 80 32.15 -3.06 6.25
C ALA A 80 31.19 -2.12 5.50
N THR A 81 30.57 -2.57 4.41
CA THR A 81 29.74 -1.70 3.55
C THR A 81 28.39 -2.32 3.18
N ALA A 82 27.43 -1.44 2.82
CA ALA A 82 26.15 -1.87 2.27
C ALA A 82 26.30 -2.66 0.96
N GLY A 83 27.33 -2.37 0.16
CA GLY A 83 27.62 -3.10 -1.08
C GLY A 83 27.97 -4.56 -0.82
N GLU A 84 28.78 -4.85 0.21
CA GLU A 84 29.14 -6.22 0.57
C GLU A 84 27.93 -7.02 1.08
N VAL A 85 27.03 -6.37 1.83
CA VAL A 85 25.76 -6.98 2.25
C VAL A 85 24.88 -7.30 1.03
N GLU A 86 24.83 -6.41 0.04
CA GLU A 86 24.07 -6.60 -1.20
C GLU A 86 24.61 -7.79 -2.01
N GLU A 87 25.92 -7.87 -2.20
CA GLU A 87 26.55 -8.99 -2.91
C GLU A 87 26.28 -10.32 -2.20
N ALA A 88 26.40 -10.35 -0.87
CA ALA A 88 26.10 -11.53 -0.08
C ALA A 88 24.61 -11.91 -0.12
N PHE A 89 23.70 -10.92 -0.11
CA PHE A 89 22.27 -11.12 -0.30
C PHE A 89 21.97 -11.78 -1.66
N LEU A 90 22.49 -11.22 -2.75
CA LEU A 90 22.27 -11.74 -4.11
C LEU A 90 22.86 -13.15 -4.26
N LYS A 91 24.03 -13.42 -3.65
CA LYS A 91 24.63 -14.76 -3.62
C LYS A 91 23.72 -15.78 -2.91
N LYS A 92 23.09 -15.40 -1.79
CA LYS A 92 22.11 -16.25 -1.10
C LYS A 92 20.84 -16.46 -1.93
N CYS A 93 20.37 -15.43 -2.64
CA CYS A 93 19.17 -15.55 -3.50
C CYS A 93 19.39 -16.45 -4.73
N LYS A 94 20.62 -16.49 -5.27
CA LYS A 94 20.99 -17.43 -6.36
C LYS A 94 20.79 -18.90 -5.97
N ALA A 95 20.83 -19.23 -4.67
CA ALA A 95 20.58 -20.59 -4.19
C ALA A 95 19.11 -21.03 -4.37
N PHE A 96 18.20 -20.11 -4.68
CA PHE A 96 16.79 -20.40 -4.97
C PHE A 96 16.49 -20.57 -6.47
N SER A 97 17.53 -20.77 -7.30
CA SER A 97 17.40 -21.00 -8.74
C SER A 97 16.67 -19.88 -9.50
N LEU A 98 16.77 -18.64 -9.01
CA LEU A 98 16.24 -17.46 -9.69
C LEU A 98 17.04 -17.17 -10.97
N SER A 99 16.35 -16.88 -12.06
CA SER A 99 16.93 -16.42 -13.31
C SER A 99 17.58 -15.04 -13.17
N GLY A 100 18.43 -14.66 -14.14
CA GLY A 100 19.04 -13.31 -14.15
C GLY A 100 18.00 -12.18 -14.14
N ASP A 101 16.87 -12.35 -14.83
CA ASP A 101 15.80 -11.36 -14.87
C ASP A 101 15.00 -11.34 -13.55
N GLN A 102 14.77 -12.50 -12.93
CA GLN A 102 14.16 -12.57 -11.60
C GLN A 102 15.03 -11.89 -10.54
N LEU A 103 16.36 -12.02 -10.62
CA LEU A 103 17.28 -11.33 -9.71
C LEU A 103 17.24 -9.80 -9.88
N LYS A 104 17.10 -9.30 -11.12
CA LYS A 104 16.94 -7.85 -11.36
C LYS A 104 15.61 -7.33 -10.78
N ALA A 105 14.51 -8.06 -11.00
CA ALA A 105 13.21 -7.70 -10.45
C ALA A 105 13.20 -7.77 -8.91
N LEU A 106 13.89 -8.75 -8.32
CA LEU A 106 14.03 -8.87 -6.87
C LEU A 106 14.62 -7.61 -6.22
N SER A 107 15.63 -7.00 -6.83
CA SER A 107 16.22 -5.75 -6.31
C SER A 107 15.20 -4.60 -6.29
N ALA A 108 14.34 -4.49 -7.30
CA ALA A 108 13.28 -3.48 -7.34
C ALA A 108 12.22 -3.73 -6.25
N ILE A 109 11.78 -4.98 -6.09
CA ILE A 109 10.83 -5.38 -5.03
C ILE A 109 11.42 -5.10 -3.65
N ARG A 110 12.72 -5.39 -3.46
CA ARG A 110 13.41 -5.18 -2.18
C ARG A 110 13.48 -3.71 -1.77
N ALA A 111 13.72 -2.81 -2.72
CA ALA A 111 13.75 -1.37 -2.44
C ALA A 111 12.42 -0.86 -1.87
N GLN A 112 11.33 -1.55 -2.18
CA GLN A 112 9.97 -1.26 -1.74
C GLN A 112 9.54 -2.09 -0.53
N ALA A 113 10.21 -3.23 -0.29
CA ALA A 113 9.86 -4.18 0.75
C ALA A 113 10.06 -3.59 2.16
N GLY A 114 8.94 -3.38 2.86
CA GLY A 114 8.93 -2.85 4.22
C GLY A 114 8.77 -1.32 4.30
N SER A 115 8.41 -0.64 3.21
CA SER A 115 7.79 0.69 3.26
C SER A 115 6.27 0.55 3.21
N VAL A 116 5.58 1.34 4.04
CA VAL A 116 4.11 1.46 4.02
C VAL A 116 3.67 2.15 2.73
N ASP A 117 4.44 3.12 2.24
CA ASP A 117 4.12 3.90 1.04
C ASP A 117 4.17 3.05 -0.22
N ALA A 118 5.02 2.02 -0.24
CA ALA A 118 5.08 1.03 -1.31
C ALA A 118 4.06 -0.11 -1.16
N CYS A 119 3.21 -0.08 -0.11
CA CYS A 119 2.24 -1.12 0.20
C CYS A 119 0.81 -0.55 0.12
N PRO A 120 0.13 -0.62 -1.04
CA PRO A 120 -1.22 -0.10 -1.21
C PRO A 120 -2.23 -0.67 -0.21
N LEU A 121 -2.01 -1.90 0.26
CA LEU A 121 -2.86 -2.56 1.25
C LEU A 121 -2.69 -1.97 2.66
N ALA A 122 -1.54 -1.35 2.97
CA ALA A 122 -1.25 -0.70 4.24
C ALA A 122 -1.46 0.83 4.19
N ALA A 123 -1.67 1.42 3.01
CA ALA A 123 -1.87 2.84 2.83
C ALA A 123 -3.30 3.25 3.23
N LEU A 124 -3.43 4.10 4.26
CA LEU A 124 -4.75 4.57 4.71
C LEU A 124 -5.24 5.73 3.84
N TYR A 125 -6.42 5.58 3.24
CA TYR A 125 -7.11 6.65 2.51
C TYR A 125 -8.22 7.22 3.38
N HIS A 126 -7.92 8.32 4.07
CA HIS A 126 -8.87 9.06 4.92
C HIS A 126 -9.11 10.45 4.33
N LYS A 127 -10.39 10.83 4.20
CA LYS A 127 -10.81 12.15 3.70
C LYS A 127 -11.47 12.96 4.84
N PRO A 128 -10.75 13.86 5.53
CA PRO A 128 -11.28 14.59 6.70
C PRO A 128 -12.55 15.40 6.43
N ALA A 129 -12.80 15.79 5.17
CA ALA A 129 -13.96 16.55 4.75
C ALA A 129 -15.32 15.87 5.09
N TYR A 130 -15.33 14.56 5.31
CA TYR A 130 -16.54 13.78 5.60
C TYR A 130 -16.68 13.36 7.06
N ASP A 131 -15.76 13.74 7.93
CA ASP A 131 -15.66 13.25 9.32
C ASP A 131 -16.90 13.59 10.15
N THR A 132 -17.45 14.78 9.93
CA THR A 132 -18.61 15.31 10.67
C THR A 132 -19.94 14.82 10.14
N ILE A 133 -19.99 14.22 8.94
CA ILE A 133 -21.24 13.76 8.33
C ILE A 133 -21.59 12.38 8.87
N PRO A 134 -22.75 12.17 9.53
CA PRO A 134 -23.16 10.85 10.00
C PRO A 134 -23.30 9.85 8.85
N GLN A 135 -22.97 8.58 9.09
CA GLN A 135 -22.98 7.53 8.07
C GLN A 135 -24.30 7.45 7.26
N PRO A 136 -25.51 7.46 7.88
CA PRO A 136 -26.76 7.41 7.11
C PRO A 136 -26.95 8.63 6.21
N ARG A 137 -26.53 9.81 6.68
CA ARG A 137 -26.60 11.05 5.89
C ARG A 137 -25.64 11.00 4.72
N MET A 138 -24.43 10.48 4.94
CA MET A 138 -23.43 10.32 3.89
C MET A 138 -23.92 9.34 2.81
N ILE A 139 -24.48 8.19 3.18
CA ILE A 139 -25.10 7.24 2.24
C ILE A 139 -26.12 7.96 1.35
N GLN A 140 -27.03 8.75 1.93
CA GLN A 140 -28.04 9.48 1.17
C GLN A 140 -27.44 10.49 0.18
N LEU A 141 -26.42 11.25 0.61
CA LEU A 141 -25.73 12.21 -0.25
C LEU A 141 -25.03 11.51 -1.42
N VAL A 142 -24.32 10.41 -1.15
CA VAL A 142 -23.59 9.64 -2.16
C VAL A 142 -24.56 8.95 -3.13
N LYS A 143 -25.66 8.37 -2.63
CA LYS A 143 -26.73 7.79 -3.47
C LYS A 143 -27.33 8.85 -4.40
N THR A 144 -27.69 10.02 -3.87
CA THR A 144 -28.27 11.12 -4.66
C THR A 144 -27.33 11.59 -5.76
N LYS A 145 -26.02 11.68 -5.46
CA LYS A 145 -25.04 12.27 -6.37
C LYS A 145 -24.48 11.28 -7.40
N PHE A 146 -24.29 10.02 -7.01
CA PHE A 146 -23.43 9.10 -7.78
C PHE A 146 -24.09 7.79 -8.19
N ARG A 147 -25.25 7.41 -7.63
CA ARG A 147 -25.85 6.08 -7.87
C ARG A 147 -26.04 5.77 -9.35
N LYS A 148 -26.63 6.70 -10.11
CA LYS A 148 -26.87 6.50 -11.55
C LYS A 148 -25.55 6.36 -12.32
N THR A 149 -24.61 7.27 -12.10
CA THR A 149 -23.28 7.21 -12.72
C THR A 149 -22.54 5.91 -12.41
N LEU A 150 -22.65 5.43 -11.17
CA LEU A 150 -22.05 4.18 -10.74
C LEU A 150 -22.67 2.98 -11.49
N MET A 151 -24.00 2.93 -11.60
CA MET A 151 -24.69 1.90 -12.39
C MET A 151 -24.23 1.90 -13.85
N ASP A 152 -24.15 3.09 -14.46
CA ASP A 152 -23.78 3.24 -15.86
C ASP A 152 -22.31 2.87 -16.12
N GLN A 153 -21.37 3.26 -15.24
CA GLN A 153 -19.93 3.03 -15.44
C GLN A 153 -19.45 1.62 -15.06
N LEU A 154 -20.09 1.01 -14.06
CA LEU A 154 -19.72 -0.33 -13.58
C LEU A 154 -20.62 -1.42 -14.16
N GLU A 155 -21.67 -1.05 -14.90
CA GLU A 155 -22.65 -1.97 -15.49
C GLU A 155 -23.30 -2.87 -14.42
N VAL A 156 -23.66 -2.26 -13.29
CA VAL A 156 -24.27 -2.94 -12.14
C VAL A 156 -25.73 -2.53 -11.96
N ASN A 157 -26.54 -3.42 -11.37
CA ASN A 157 -27.93 -3.09 -11.07
C ASN A 157 -28.04 -2.12 -9.88
N GLY A 158 -29.24 -1.57 -9.68
CA GLY A 158 -29.47 -0.57 -8.61
C GLY A 158 -29.20 -1.09 -7.20
N LYS A 159 -29.49 -2.38 -6.92
CA LYS A 159 -29.20 -3.00 -5.62
C LYS A 159 -27.70 -3.11 -5.38
N GLN A 160 -26.94 -3.55 -6.38
CA GLN A 160 -25.48 -3.62 -6.32
C GLN A 160 -24.87 -2.22 -6.13
N ALA A 161 -25.36 -1.22 -6.87
CA ALA A 161 -24.90 0.16 -6.71
C ALA A 161 -25.13 0.70 -5.29
N ASP A 162 -26.30 0.41 -4.69
CA ASP A 162 -26.60 0.79 -3.32
C ASP A 162 -25.65 0.12 -2.32
N MET A 163 -25.37 -1.18 -2.49
CA MET A 163 -24.44 -1.92 -1.62
C MET A 163 -22.99 -1.46 -1.78
N ILE A 164 -22.56 -1.09 -2.99
CA ILE A 164 -21.23 -0.50 -3.22
C ILE A 164 -21.12 0.81 -2.45
N ILE A 165 -22.09 1.70 -2.59
CA ILE A 165 -22.10 2.99 -1.89
C ILE A 165 -22.05 2.79 -0.37
N GLU A 166 -22.81 1.82 0.15
CA GLU A 166 -22.79 1.47 1.57
C GLU A 166 -21.42 0.98 2.03
N ALA A 167 -20.74 0.16 1.23
CA ALA A 167 -19.38 -0.32 1.52
C ALA A 167 -18.36 0.83 1.52
N GLU A 168 -18.43 1.76 0.57
CA GLU A 168 -17.50 2.90 0.47
C GLU A 168 -17.70 3.92 1.60
N VAL A 169 -18.96 4.19 1.94
CA VAL A 169 -19.27 5.09 3.06
C VAL A 169 -18.87 4.44 4.40
N TRP A 170 -19.01 3.13 4.53
CA TRP A 170 -18.48 2.39 5.68
C TRP A 170 -16.94 2.49 5.73
N GLU A 171 -16.25 2.26 4.61
CA GLU A 171 -14.79 2.37 4.55
C GLU A 171 -14.32 3.76 5.00
N GLN A 172 -14.95 4.81 4.48
CA GLN A 172 -14.61 6.18 4.87
C GLN A 172 -14.75 6.44 6.38
N LYS A 173 -15.71 5.77 7.05
CA LYS A 173 -15.92 5.89 8.50
C LYS A 173 -14.93 5.08 9.32
N GLU A 174 -14.62 3.87 8.89
CA GLU A 174 -13.55 3.09 9.53
C GLU A 174 -12.19 3.78 9.34
N SER A 175 -11.93 4.34 8.16
CA SER A 175 -10.71 5.11 7.88
C SER A 175 -10.55 6.28 8.83
N GLN A 176 -11.64 6.98 9.16
CA GLN A 176 -11.64 8.05 10.17
C GLN A 176 -11.22 7.53 11.55
N SER A 177 -11.77 6.40 11.99
CA SER A 177 -11.39 5.78 13.26
C SER A 177 -9.94 5.32 13.28
N ILE A 178 -9.42 4.80 12.17
CA ILE A 178 -8.01 4.37 12.05
C ILE A 178 -7.07 5.59 12.02
N ALA A 179 -7.49 6.69 11.39
CA ALA A 179 -6.70 7.92 11.30
C ALA A 179 -6.44 8.59 12.66
N GLN A 180 -7.22 8.24 13.70
CA GLN A 180 -6.99 8.70 15.07
C GLN A 180 -5.79 8.01 15.74
N LEU A 181 -5.33 6.86 15.20
CA LEU A 181 -4.11 6.21 15.68
C LEU A 181 -2.87 6.98 15.21
N ALA A 182 -1.83 6.95 16.04
CA ALA A 182 -0.57 7.60 15.72
C ALA A 182 0.03 7.03 14.42
N ALA A 183 0.66 7.89 13.61
CA ALA A 183 1.23 7.50 12.32
C ALA A 183 2.35 6.44 12.43
N ASN A 184 3.00 6.36 13.60
CA ASN A 184 4.05 5.40 13.93
C ASN A 184 3.55 4.17 14.69
N ASP A 185 2.24 4.03 14.94
CA ASP A 185 1.67 2.83 15.58
C ASP A 185 1.38 1.75 14.54
N PHE A 186 1.96 0.56 14.69
CA PHE A 186 1.82 -0.51 13.69
C PHE A 186 0.40 -1.06 13.68
N ASN A 187 -0.35 -0.88 14.76
CA ASN A 187 -1.77 -1.19 14.76
C ASN A 187 -2.54 -0.36 13.74
N ARG A 188 -2.07 0.84 13.38
CA ARG A 188 -2.63 1.60 12.26
C ARG A 188 -2.49 0.83 10.94
N VAL A 189 -1.32 0.24 10.70
CA VAL A 189 -1.07 -0.62 9.51
C VAL A 189 -1.96 -1.85 9.55
N ARG A 190 -1.99 -2.59 10.66
CA ARG A 190 -2.83 -3.80 10.83
C ARG A 190 -4.30 -3.51 10.55
N LYS A 191 -4.84 -2.44 11.14
CA LYS A 191 -6.24 -2.05 10.94
C LYS A 191 -6.52 -1.59 9.51
N THR A 192 -5.58 -0.89 8.88
CA THR A 192 -5.72 -0.49 7.46
C THR A 192 -5.77 -1.70 6.53
N VAL A 193 -4.89 -2.69 6.76
CA VAL A 193 -4.90 -3.95 6.00
C VAL A 193 -6.23 -4.69 6.21
N GLN A 194 -6.71 -4.75 7.46
CA GLN A 194 -7.98 -5.39 7.76
C GLN A 194 -9.17 -4.67 7.10
N LEU A 195 -9.18 -3.33 7.13
CA LEU A 195 -10.19 -2.50 6.46
C LEU A 195 -10.26 -2.83 4.96
N HIS A 196 -9.13 -2.86 4.26
CA HIS A 196 -9.10 -3.15 2.84
C HIS A 196 -9.53 -4.59 2.52
N ARG A 197 -9.12 -5.58 3.34
CA ARG A 197 -9.59 -6.97 3.21
C ARG A 197 -11.10 -7.06 3.38
N ASP A 198 -11.66 -6.34 4.35
CA ASP A 198 -13.09 -6.30 4.62
C ASP A 198 -13.87 -5.65 3.49
N LYS A 199 -13.31 -4.61 2.88
CA LYS A 199 -13.87 -4.02 1.68
C LYS A 199 -13.89 -5.01 0.51
N ASP A 200 -12.79 -5.70 0.25
CA ASP A 200 -12.74 -6.71 -0.82
C ASP A 200 -13.75 -7.85 -0.55
N ARG A 201 -13.91 -8.27 0.71
CA ARG A 201 -14.95 -9.24 1.10
C ARG A 201 -16.37 -8.71 0.83
N LYS A 202 -16.65 -7.44 1.13
CA LYS A 202 -17.95 -6.81 0.84
C LYS A 202 -18.20 -6.77 -0.68
N TYR A 203 -17.19 -6.39 -1.46
CA TYR A 203 -17.28 -6.39 -2.92
C TYR A 203 -17.50 -7.78 -3.51
N ALA A 204 -16.82 -8.79 -2.98
CA ALA A 204 -17.05 -10.18 -3.36
C ALA A 204 -18.48 -10.63 -3.04
N PHE A 205 -19.01 -10.26 -1.87
CA PHE A 205 -20.41 -10.55 -1.48
C PHE A 205 -21.44 -9.86 -2.39
N ILE A 206 -21.14 -8.66 -2.89
CA ILE A 206 -21.97 -7.94 -3.88
C ILE A 206 -21.96 -8.65 -5.25
N GLY A 207 -20.98 -9.53 -5.48
CA GLY A 207 -20.80 -10.25 -6.75
C GLY A 207 -20.10 -9.42 -7.81
N LEU A 208 -19.18 -8.52 -7.43
CA LEU A 208 -18.40 -7.74 -8.38
C LEU A 208 -17.24 -8.55 -8.97
N THR A 209 -17.05 -8.44 -10.27
CA THR A 209 -15.83 -8.91 -10.95
C THR A 209 -14.62 -8.05 -10.55
N ASP A 210 -13.41 -8.58 -10.69
CA ASP A 210 -12.19 -7.83 -10.35
C ASP A 210 -12.08 -6.51 -11.13
N VAL A 211 -12.51 -6.48 -12.40
CA VAL A 211 -12.55 -5.25 -13.20
C VAL A 211 -13.51 -4.22 -12.59
N GLN A 212 -14.70 -4.65 -12.18
CA GLN A 212 -15.68 -3.77 -11.53
C GLN A 212 -15.17 -3.27 -10.18
N LYS A 213 -14.50 -4.12 -9.39
CA LYS A 213 -13.87 -3.72 -8.13
C LYS A 213 -12.84 -2.60 -8.34
N GLN A 214 -11.94 -2.78 -9.31
CA GLN A 214 -10.90 -1.78 -9.61
C GLN A 214 -11.51 -0.46 -10.10
N ARG A 215 -12.56 -0.52 -10.95
CA ARG A 215 -13.30 0.68 -11.39
C ARG A 215 -14.02 1.37 -10.23
N ALA A 216 -14.64 0.62 -9.32
CA ALA A 216 -15.28 1.17 -8.13
C ALA A 216 -14.25 1.90 -7.25
N ILE A 217 -13.12 1.25 -6.94
CA ILE A 217 -12.04 1.85 -6.15
C ILE A 217 -11.54 3.15 -6.79
N ALA A 218 -11.30 3.14 -8.11
CA ALA A 218 -10.84 4.33 -8.82
C ALA A 218 -11.88 5.46 -8.78
N PHE A 219 -13.15 5.13 -9.04
CA PHE A 219 -14.25 6.08 -8.99
C PHE A 219 -14.33 6.77 -7.62
N PHE A 220 -14.36 5.99 -6.54
CA PHE A 220 -14.49 6.56 -5.22
C PHE A 220 -13.21 7.21 -4.71
N ARG A 221 -12.01 6.78 -5.08
CA ARG A 221 -10.78 7.51 -4.70
C ARG A 221 -10.76 8.96 -5.22
N GLU A 222 -11.33 9.19 -6.41
CA GLU A 222 -11.47 10.54 -6.96
C GLU A 222 -12.59 11.36 -6.31
N LYS A 223 -13.74 10.73 -6.03
CA LYS A 223 -14.97 11.44 -5.62
C LYS A 223 -15.20 11.47 -4.11
N LEU A 224 -14.82 10.37 -3.46
CA LEU A 224 -14.64 10.01 -2.04
C LEU A 224 -13.36 10.52 -1.48
#